data_AF-A0AA91RGN9-F1
#
_entry.id   AF-A0AA91RGN9-F1
#
_cell.length_a   1.000
_cell.length_b   1.000
_cell.length_c   1.000
_cell.angle_alpha   90.00
_cell.angle_beta   90.00
_cell.angle_gamma   90.00
#
_symmetry.space_group_name_H-M   'P 1'
#
loop_
_entity.id
_entity.type
_entity.pdbx_description
1 polymer ?
#
loop_
_entity_poly.entity_id
_entity_poly.type
_entity_poly.pdbx_seq_one_letter_code
_entity_poly.pdbx_strand_id
1 'polypeptide(L)'
;MTLAATAGICGVGAARATPQLPTVPKVRYQISGPPVAEYISYQTDTGQRQEANVKLPWSTQFTAFGTEVFVISAQGPGAITCTISLDGKVVSSATAHGQPARTVCSQ
;
A
#
# COMPACT_ATOMS: atom_id res chain seq x y z
N MET A 1 47.57 12.02 -51.60
CA MET A 1 47.17 10.96 -50.64
C MET A 1 45.73 11.27 -50.26
N THR A 2 44.78 10.57 -50.86
CA THR A 2 43.34 10.86 -50.81
C THR A 2 42.73 10.09 -49.63
N LEU A 3 42.05 10.78 -48.70
CA LEU A 3 41.37 10.15 -47.58
C LEU A 3 39.88 9.96 -47.90
N ALA A 4 39.44 8.71 -47.82
CA ALA A 4 38.08 8.26 -48.10
C ALA A 4 37.12 8.61 -46.95
N ALA A 5 35.91 9.02 -47.31
CA ALA A 5 34.79 9.22 -46.38
C ALA A 5 33.98 7.92 -46.27
N THR A 6 33.82 7.39 -45.06
CA THR A 6 32.83 6.35 -44.74
C THR A 6 31.78 6.93 -43.80
N ALA A 7 30.57 7.11 -44.33
CA ALA A 7 29.39 7.49 -43.56
C ALA A 7 28.88 6.29 -42.77
N GLY A 8 29.17 6.27 -41.46
CA GLY A 8 28.53 5.34 -40.53
C GLY A 8 27.11 5.80 -40.24
N ILE A 9 26.13 4.98 -40.61
CA ILE A 9 24.70 5.23 -40.39
C ILE A 9 24.44 5.10 -38.89
N CYS A 10 24.38 6.23 -38.18
CA CYS A 10 23.89 6.28 -36.80
C CYS A 10 22.41 5.92 -36.80
N GLY A 11 22.10 4.66 -36.51
CA GLY A 11 20.75 4.22 -36.16
C GLY A 11 20.34 4.86 -34.83
N VAL A 12 19.80 6.06 -34.88
CA VAL A 12 19.05 6.66 -33.75
C VAL A 12 17.72 5.92 -33.68
N GLY A 13 17.71 4.79 -32.96
CA GLY A 13 16.49 4.23 -32.44
C GLY A 13 15.86 5.27 -31.52
N ALA A 14 14.86 5.99 -32.03
CA ALA A 14 14.07 6.90 -31.22
C ALA A 14 13.34 6.06 -30.17
N ALA A 15 13.91 5.99 -28.96
CA ALA A 15 13.22 5.50 -27.79
C ALA A 15 12.02 6.43 -27.57
N ARG A 16 10.85 6.00 -28.04
CA ARG A 16 9.58 6.66 -27.72
C ARG A 16 9.38 6.44 -26.22
N ALA A 17 9.70 7.46 -25.42
CA ALA A 17 9.24 7.53 -24.05
C ALA A 17 7.71 7.64 -24.12
N THR A 18 7.02 6.51 -24.06
CA THR A 18 5.59 6.49 -23.79
C THR A 18 5.39 7.22 -22.46
N PRO A 19 4.51 8.23 -22.38
CA PRO A 19 4.14 8.83 -21.11
C PRO A 19 3.64 7.70 -20.20
N GLN A 20 4.40 7.41 -19.14
CA GLN A 20 3.97 6.44 -18.15
C GLN A 20 2.86 7.14 -17.35
N LEU A 21 1.61 6.82 -17.68
CA LEU A 21 0.45 7.25 -16.88
C LEU A 21 0.77 6.93 -15.41
N PRO A 22 0.45 7.83 -14.45
CA PRO A 22 0.65 7.54 -13.04
C PRO A 22 -0.03 6.22 -12.67
N THR A 23 0.76 5.19 -12.34
CA THR A 23 0.20 3.93 -11.88
C THR A 23 -0.31 4.14 -10.46
N VAL A 24 -1.63 4.01 -10.26
CA VAL A 24 -2.22 4.01 -8.93
C VAL A 24 -1.81 2.72 -8.19
N PRO A 25 -1.20 2.82 -6.99
CA PRO A 25 -0.68 1.64 -6.30
C PRO A 25 -1.81 0.73 -5.79
N LYS A 26 -1.49 -0.55 -5.61
CA LYS A 26 -2.33 -1.49 -4.86
C LYS A 26 -2.07 -1.32 -3.37
N VAL A 27 -3.13 -1.00 -2.63
CA VAL A 27 -3.08 -0.82 -1.18
C VAL A 27 -3.50 -2.10 -0.50
N ARG A 28 -2.71 -2.58 0.46
CA ARG A 28 -3.08 -3.68 1.34
C ARG A 28 -3.07 -3.19 2.78
N TYR A 29 -4.18 -3.40 3.47
CA TYR A 29 -4.25 -3.28 4.92
C TYR A 29 -4.21 -4.66 5.56
N GLN A 30 -3.47 -4.79 6.66
CA GLN A 30 -3.37 -6.03 7.42
C GLN A 30 -3.47 -5.71 8.91
N ILE A 31 -4.20 -6.55 9.64
CA ILE A 31 -4.23 -6.57 11.09
C ILE A 31 -3.78 -7.95 11.57
N SER A 32 -2.84 -7.98 12.51
CA SER A 32 -2.39 -9.19 13.21
C SER A 32 -2.41 -8.96 14.72
N GLY A 33 -2.44 -10.06 15.48
CA GLY A 33 -2.61 -10.02 16.93
C GLY A 33 -3.34 -11.25 17.45
N PRO A 34 -4.07 -11.14 18.58
CA PRO A 34 -4.89 -12.23 19.13
C PRO A 34 -5.94 -12.75 18.15
N PRO A 35 -6.62 -13.87 18.46
CA PRO A 35 -7.53 -14.53 17.52
C PRO A 35 -8.65 -13.65 16.96
N VAL A 36 -9.06 -12.60 17.67
CA VAL A 36 -10.14 -11.70 17.28
C VAL A 36 -9.75 -10.25 17.55
N ALA A 37 -9.96 -9.37 16.57
CA ALA A 37 -10.05 -7.93 16.76
C ALA A 37 -11.49 -7.58 17.16
N GLU A 38 -11.64 -6.83 18.24
CA GLU A 38 -12.94 -6.33 18.70
C GLU A 38 -13.55 -5.38 17.67
N TYR A 39 -12.72 -4.54 17.05
CA TYR A 39 -13.14 -3.54 16.09
C TYR A 39 -12.03 -3.18 15.10
N ILE A 40 -12.37 -2.99 13.82
CA ILE A 40 -11.47 -2.48 12.76
C ILE A 40 -12.21 -1.35 12.02
N SER A 41 -11.56 -0.20 11.83
CA SER A 41 -12.09 0.92 11.04
C SER A 41 -11.05 1.37 10.02
N TYR A 42 -11.46 1.47 8.77
CA TYR A 42 -10.57 1.80 7.65
C TYR A 42 -11.34 2.36 6.46
N GLN A 43 -10.66 3.09 5.59
CA GLN A 43 -11.22 3.59 4.34
C GLN A 43 -10.75 2.74 3.15
N THR A 44 -11.61 2.52 2.16
CA THR A 44 -11.20 2.05 0.83
C THR A 44 -11.69 3.00 -0.25
N ASP A 45 -11.37 2.65 -1.50
CA ASP A 45 -11.97 3.19 -2.73
C ASP A 45 -13.52 3.19 -2.77
N THR A 46 -14.17 2.43 -1.90
CA THR A 46 -15.63 2.34 -1.80
C THR A 46 -16.21 3.07 -0.57
N GLY A 47 -15.36 3.81 0.16
CA GLY A 47 -15.75 4.58 1.33
C GLY A 47 -15.30 3.98 2.66
N GLN A 48 -15.84 4.51 3.75
CA GLN A 48 -15.49 4.11 5.12
C GLN A 48 -16.09 2.75 5.46
N ARG A 49 -15.30 1.91 6.11
CA ARG A 49 -15.67 0.57 6.58
C ARG A 49 -15.42 0.45 8.08
N GLN A 50 -16.31 -0.31 8.73
CA GLN A 50 -16.25 -0.63 10.14
C GLN A 50 -16.67 -2.08 10.30
N GLU A 51 -15.84 -2.87 10.98
CA GLU A 51 -16.09 -4.29 11.22
C GLU A 51 -15.87 -4.60 12.70
N ALA A 52 -16.71 -5.47 13.27
CA ALA A 52 -16.63 -5.89 14.66
C ALA A 52 -16.40 -7.39 14.75
N ASN A 53 -15.67 -7.83 15.79
CA ASN A 53 -15.37 -9.25 16.06
C ASN A 53 -14.73 -9.99 14.88
N VAL A 54 -13.72 -9.36 14.27
CA VAL A 54 -13.03 -9.87 13.08
C VAL A 54 -11.97 -10.89 13.47
N LYS A 55 -11.97 -12.07 12.85
CA LYS A 55 -10.93 -13.08 13.06
C LYS A 55 -9.60 -12.59 12.49
N LEU A 56 -8.52 -12.77 13.26
CA LEU A 56 -7.16 -12.43 12.83
C LEU A 56 -6.33 -13.69 12.50
N PRO A 57 -5.31 -13.58 11.62
CA PRO A 57 -4.93 -12.38 10.88
C PRO A 57 -5.95 -12.02 9.78
N TRP A 58 -6.16 -10.72 9.58
CA TRP A 58 -7.09 -10.17 8.60
C TRP A 58 -6.37 -9.30 7.59
N SER A 59 -6.86 -9.26 6.34
CA SER A 59 -6.37 -8.32 5.34
C SER A 59 -7.43 -7.96 4.32
N THR A 60 -7.31 -6.76 3.75
CA THR A 60 -8.05 -6.34 2.57
C THR A 60 -7.13 -5.64 1.57
N GLN A 61 -7.53 -5.61 0.30
CA GLN A 61 -6.77 -5.01 -0.78
C GLN A 61 -7.68 -4.22 -1.72
N PHE A 62 -7.24 -3.01 -2.09
CA PHE A 62 -7.95 -2.14 -3.02
C PHE A 62 -6.96 -1.36 -3.89
N THR A 63 -7.48 -0.63 -4.88
CA THR A 63 -6.66 0.26 -5.72
C THR A 63 -6.74 1.67 -5.14
N ALA A 64 -5.61 2.37 -5.02
CA ALA A 64 -5.62 3.77 -4.64
C ALA A 64 -6.46 4.61 -5.62
N PHE A 65 -7.07 5.68 -5.12
CA PHE A 65 -8.04 6.52 -5.84
C PHE A 65 -7.61 7.99 -5.95
N GLY A 66 -6.36 8.32 -5.63
CA GLY A 66 -5.77 9.65 -5.82
C GLY A 66 -4.95 10.15 -4.62
N THR A 67 -5.21 11.39 -4.19
CA THR A 67 -4.51 12.08 -3.09
C THR A 67 -5.04 11.71 -1.70
N GLU A 68 -5.59 10.51 -1.51
CA GLU A 68 -6.08 10.09 -0.21
C GLU A 68 -4.97 9.89 0.83
N VAL A 69 -5.34 10.01 2.10
CA VAL A 69 -4.54 9.51 3.22
C VAL A 69 -5.03 8.10 3.53
N PHE A 70 -4.12 7.14 3.56
CA PHE A 70 -4.44 5.77 3.92
C PHE A 70 -4.51 5.66 5.43
N VAL A 71 -5.65 5.24 6.00
CA VAL A 71 -5.80 5.10 7.45
C VAL A 71 -6.53 3.81 7.80
N ILE A 72 -5.95 3.06 8.73
CA ILE A 72 -6.59 1.93 9.38
C ILE A 72 -6.32 1.97 10.89
N SER A 73 -7.35 1.67 11.67
CA SER A 73 -7.24 1.45 13.10
C SER A 73 -7.87 0.12 13.49
N ALA A 74 -7.34 -0.49 14.54
CA ALA A 74 -7.88 -1.72 15.09
C ALA A 74 -7.78 -1.73 16.62
N GLN A 75 -8.74 -2.40 17.24
CA GLN A 75 -8.82 -2.63 18.68
C GLN A 75 -8.90 -4.12 18.97
N GLY A 76 -8.21 -4.57 20.01
CA GLY A 76 -8.33 -5.93 20.51
C GLY A 76 -7.61 -6.11 21.84
N PRO A 77 -7.71 -7.30 22.45
CA PRO A 77 -6.94 -7.62 23.65
C PRO A 77 -5.44 -7.74 23.31
N GLY A 78 -4.55 -7.60 24.30
CA GLY A 78 -3.14 -7.94 24.13
C GLY A 78 -2.40 -7.05 23.13
N ALA A 79 -1.51 -7.64 22.33
CA ALA A 79 -0.72 -6.91 21.33
C ALA A 79 -1.40 -6.96 19.95
N ILE A 80 -1.72 -5.81 19.36
CA ILE A 80 -2.34 -5.70 18.03
C ILE A 80 -1.50 -4.84 17.11
N THR A 81 -1.26 -5.34 15.90
CA THR A 81 -0.41 -4.69 14.89
C THR A 81 -1.24 -4.35 13.65
N CYS A 82 -1.12 -3.12 13.16
CA CYS A 82 -1.59 -2.74 11.83
C CYS A 82 -0.40 -2.61 10.87
N THR A 83 -0.67 -2.85 9.60
CA THR A 83 0.29 -2.67 8.51
C THR A 83 -0.42 -2.14 7.27
N ILE A 84 0.15 -1.10 6.66
CA ILE A 84 -0.22 -0.58 5.35
C ILE A 84 0.93 -0.88 4.39
N SER A 85 0.60 -1.49 3.25
CA SER A 85 1.55 -1.76 2.17
C SER A 85 1.04 -1.19 0.85
N LEU A 86 1.92 -0.55 0.08
CA LEU A 86 1.68 -0.08 -1.29
C LEU A 86 2.53 -0.91 -2.26
N ASP A 87 1.88 -1.57 -3.21
CA ASP A 87 2.52 -2.48 -4.17
C ASP A 87 3.43 -3.53 -3.48
N GLY A 88 3.01 -3.99 -2.30
CA GLY A 88 3.75 -4.96 -1.49
C GLY A 88 4.86 -4.37 -0.60
N LYS A 89 5.20 -3.09 -0.74
CA LYS A 89 6.13 -2.39 0.16
C LYS A 89 5.39 -1.86 1.38
N VAL A 90 5.81 -2.27 2.58
CA VAL A 90 5.29 -1.71 3.83
C VAL A 90 5.66 -0.23 3.91
N VAL A 91 4.66 0.62 4.11
CA VAL A 91 4.81 2.07 4.24
C VAL A 91 4.45 2.58 5.64
N SER A 92 3.64 1.82 6.38
CA SER A 92 3.26 2.15 7.76
C SER A 92 3.02 0.85 8.54
N SER A 93 3.57 0.75 9.75
CA SER A 93 3.28 -0.36 10.66
C SER A 93 3.42 0.10 12.10
N ALA A 94 2.47 -0.29 12.95
CA ALA A 94 2.46 0.08 14.35
C ALA A 94 1.85 -1.05 15.19
N THR A 95 2.45 -1.30 16.35
CA THR A 95 1.96 -2.26 17.34
C THR A 95 1.55 -1.53 18.60
N ALA A 96 0.34 -1.81 19.08
CA ALA A 96 -0.16 -1.34 20.35
C ALA A 96 -0.31 -2.51 21.33
N HIS A 97 -0.19 -2.21 22.62
CA HIS A 97 -0.33 -3.18 23.71
C HIS A 97 -1.37 -2.66 24.72
N GLY A 98 -2.08 -3.58 25.38
CA GLY A 98 -3.06 -3.24 26.41
C GLY A 98 -4.28 -4.13 26.39
N GLN A 99 -5.23 -3.85 27.27
CA GLN A 99 -6.53 -4.52 27.33
C GLN A 99 -7.61 -3.44 27.58
N PRO A 100 -8.15 -2.80 26.53
CA PRO A 100 -7.88 -3.06 25.11
C PRO A 100 -6.66 -2.30 24.58
N ALA A 101 -5.94 -2.91 23.62
CA ALA A 101 -4.97 -2.21 22.78
C ALA A 101 -5.67 -1.55 21.60
N ARG A 102 -5.14 -0.39 21.18
CA ARG A 102 -5.63 0.36 20.01
C ARG A 102 -4.45 0.78 19.14
N THR A 103 -4.39 0.23 17.93
CA THR A 103 -3.36 0.59 16.96
C THR A 103 -3.95 1.44 15.84
N VAL A 104 -3.14 2.34 15.27
CA VAL A 104 -3.49 3.20 14.14
C VAL A 104 -2.29 3.27 13.20
N CYS A 105 -2.53 3.04 11.91
CA CYS A 105 -1.55 3.24 10.86
C CYS A 105 -2.08 4.29 9.90
N SER A 106 -1.22 5.21 9.49
CA SER A 106 -1.50 6.22 8.47
C SER A 106 -0.35 6.35 7.46
N GLN A 107 -0.66 6.70 6.21
CA GLN A 107 0.30 7.10 5.18
C GLN A 107 -0.29 8.12 4.20
#